data_AF-A0A1B9ATQ9-F1
#
_entry.id   AF-A0A1B9ATQ9-F1
#
_cell.length_a   1.000
_cell.length_b   1.000
_cell.length_c   1.000
_cell.angle_alpha   90.00
_cell.angle_beta   90.00
_cell.angle_gamma   90.00
#
_symmetry.space_group_name_H-M   'P 1'
#
loop_
_entity.id
_entity.type
_entity.pdbx_description
1 polymer ?
#
loop_
_entity_poly.entity_id
_entity_poly.type
_entity_poly.pdbx_seq_one_letter_code
_entity_poly.pdbx_strand_id
1 'polypeptide(L)'
;MESRKACWYSIVRYCANELTGEVVNVGVILHSIEEKALIKYQLISENSPKIRAITDSQVEVNIYKTFKDALEYYMTKNTENLLGIVGDVQIGSLMDEKFLDKLYEHYKDKKLFLSRPKFSLTRNLEGVFRSLFETYVGISYLETEHKEVSTKRLLKGLFEEKKLLDRKVMQDFSITPIKDLDIIKINIDFGYKNGVWNYLQAIPYIGGPSKNTEWLAKTKFMFENIENDTKVHLMYKSSNIENMEDFMGVLNYLSSLDANRILKLDLDDTRKVLELCDVIERDAHDIDELLIS
;
A
#
# COMPACT_ATOMS: atom_id res chain seq x y z
N MET A 1 -27.21 0.51 18.41
CA MET A 1 -27.91 0.85 17.16
C MET A 1 -27.04 1.86 16.44
N GLU A 2 -26.41 1.51 15.32
CA GLU A 2 -25.55 2.45 14.59
C GLU A 2 -26.38 3.63 14.03
N SER A 3 -25.94 4.85 14.33
CA SER A 3 -26.53 6.09 13.83
C SER A 3 -26.26 6.23 12.34
N ARG A 4 -27.17 6.94 11.64
CA ARG A 4 -26.93 7.33 10.25
C ARG A 4 -25.88 8.43 10.22
N LYS A 5 -24.94 8.33 9.28
CA LYS A 5 -23.85 9.25 9.04
C LYS A 5 -24.06 10.06 7.77
N ALA A 6 -23.87 11.37 7.85
CA ALA A 6 -23.85 12.29 6.72
C ALA A 6 -22.56 12.10 5.92
N CYS A 7 -22.68 11.98 4.59
CA CYS A 7 -21.54 11.96 3.70
C CYS A 7 -21.83 12.67 2.37
N TRP A 8 -20.77 13.09 1.71
CA TRP A 8 -20.79 13.66 0.37
C TRP A 8 -19.93 12.79 -0.54
N TYR A 9 -20.30 12.71 -1.80
CA TYR A 9 -19.52 11.99 -2.79
C TYR A 9 -19.41 12.74 -4.11
N SER A 10 -18.35 12.45 -4.85
CA SER A 10 -18.10 12.94 -6.20
C SER A 10 -17.54 11.82 -7.06
N ILE A 11 -17.95 11.79 -8.33
CA ILE A 11 -17.43 10.86 -9.33
C ILE A 11 -16.26 11.51 -10.03
N VAL A 12 -15.11 10.85 -10.03
CA VAL A 12 -13.93 11.29 -10.76
C VAL A 12 -14.11 10.91 -12.23
N ARG A 13 -13.86 11.87 -13.11
CA ARG A 13 -14.07 11.79 -14.55
C ARG A 13 -12.79 12.16 -15.28
N TYR A 14 -12.59 11.58 -16.45
CA TYR A 14 -11.45 11.89 -17.30
C TYR A 14 -11.91 12.11 -18.73
N CYS A 15 -11.37 13.15 -19.36
CA CYS A 15 -11.51 13.46 -20.77
C CYS A 15 -10.12 13.49 -21.41
N ALA A 16 -9.80 12.48 -22.22
CA ALA A 16 -8.49 12.40 -22.87
C ALA A 16 -8.31 13.49 -23.93
N ASN A 17 -9.36 13.73 -24.71
CA ASN A 17 -9.38 14.68 -25.82
C ASN A 17 -10.64 15.56 -25.77
N GLU A 18 -10.43 16.86 -25.58
CA GLU A 18 -11.51 17.85 -25.51
C GLU A 18 -12.24 18.03 -26.86
N LEU A 19 -11.60 17.68 -27.98
CA LEU A 19 -12.21 17.74 -29.31
C LEU A 19 -13.24 16.63 -29.51
N THR A 20 -12.94 15.41 -29.03
CA THR A 20 -13.90 14.29 -29.08
C THR A 20 -14.94 14.42 -27.97
N GLY A 21 -14.58 15.08 -26.85
CA GLY A 21 -15.46 15.31 -25.72
C GLY A 21 -15.85 14.04 -24.97
N GLU A 22 -15.16 12.92 -25.23
CA GLU A 22 -15.44 11.65 -24.57
C GLU A 22 -15.03 11.72 -23.10
N VAL A 23 -16.01 11.53 -22.22
CA VAL A 23 -15.83 11.56 -20.77
C VAL A 23 -16.13 10.20 -20.21
N VAL A 24 -15.18 9.63 -19.47
CA VAL A 24 -15.37 8.38 -18.74
C VAL A 24 -15.26 8.60 -17.23
N ASN A 25 -16.08 7.88 -16.46
CA ASN A 25 -15.94 7.82 -15.02
C ASN A 25 -14.77 6.89 -14.66
N VAL A 26 -13.80 7.40 -13.92
CA VAL A 26 -12.55 6.70 -13.58
C VAL A 26 -12.39 6.44 -12.09
N GLY A 27 -13.27 6.99 -11.25
CA GLY A 27 -13.16 6.80 -9.81
C GLY A 27 -14.30 7.42 -9.01
N VAL A 28 -14.23 7.24 -7.71
CA VAL A 28 -15.18 7.80 -6.73
C VAL A 28 -14.40 8.37 -5.56
N ILE A 29 -14.87 9.49 -5.02
CA ILE A 29 -14.43 10.05 -3.75
C ILE A 29 -15.67 10.21 -2.86
N LEU A 30 -15.56 9.75 -1.62
CA LEU A 30 -16.57 9.87 -0.58
C LEU A 30 -15.93 10.50 0.66
N HIS A 31 -16.61 11.48 1.24
CA HIS A 31 -16.15 12.26 2.36
C HIS A 31 -17.24 12.35 3.42
N SER A 32 -16.88 12.22 4.70
CA SER A 32 -17.78 12.31 5.85
C SER A 32 -17.03 12.93 7.02
N ILE A 33 -17.63 13.89 7.71
CA ILE A 33 -16.96 14.59 8.82
C ILE A 33 -17.26 13.97 10.19
N GLU A 34 -18.24 13.07 10.27
CA GLU A 34 -18.67 12.51 11.54
C GLU A 34 -17.57 11.66 12.20
N GLU A 35 -17.39 11.90 13.52
CA GLU A 35 -16.48 11.23 14.46
C GLU A 35 -14.97 11.36 14.19
N LYS A 36 -14.48 11.28 12.93
CA LYS A 36 -13.03 11.35 12.60
C LYS A 36 -12.66 11.88 11.21
N ALA A 37 -13.52 12.62 10.50
CA ALA A 37 -13.26 13.09 9.13
C ALA A 37 -12.67 12.02 8.20
N LEU A 38 -13.55 11.19 7.67
CA LEU A 38 -13.21 10.07 6.81
C LEU A 38 -13.28 10.47 5.34
N ILE A 39 -12.23 10.15 4.59
CA ILE A 39 -12.21 10.17 3.14
C ILE A 39 -11.93 8.77 2.59
N LYS A 40 -12.74 8.33 1.64
CA LYS A 40 -12.55 7.10 0.87
C LYS A 40 -12.50 7.47 -0.60
N TYR A 41 -11.52 6.96 -1.31
CA TYR A 41 -11.41 7.20 -2.74
C TYR A 41 -10.79 6.00 -3.44
N GLN A 42 -11.13 5.88 -4.72
CA GLN A 42 -10.54 4.87 -5.60
C GLN A 42 -10.60 5.36 -7.03
N LEU A 43 -9.48 5.20 -7.74
CA LEU A 43 -9.34 5.49 -9.16
C LEU A 43 -8.82 4.24 -9.88
N ILE A 44 -9.27 4.03 -11.10
CA ILE A 44 -8.82 2.89 -11.91
C ILE A 44 -7.37 3.04 -12.36
N SER A 45 -6.68 1.91 -12.55
CA SER A 45 -5.32 1.89 -13.11
C SER A 45 -5.24 2.52 -14.50
N GLU A 46 -4.12 3.19 -14.79
CA GLU A 46 -3.78 3.70 -16.11
C GLU A 46 -3.73 2.60 -17.18
N ASN A 47 -3.46 1.36 -16.78
CA ASN A 47 -3.44 0.18 -17.66
C ASN A 47 -4.84 -0.46 -17.81
N SER A 48 -5.88 0.11 -17.19
CA SER A 48 -7.24 -0.38 -17.32
C SER A 48 -7.68 -0.37 -18.79
N PRO A 49 -8.37 -1.42 -19.27
CA PRO A 49 -9.01 -1.39 -20.58
C PRO A 49 -9.88 -0.14 -20.80
N LYS A 50 -10.52 0.37 -19.74
CA LYS A 50 -11.36 1.58 -19.81
C LYS A 50 -10.58 2.85 -20.14
N ILE A 51 -9.34 2.98 -19.65
CA ILE A 51 -8.46 4.11 -19.96
C ILE A 51 -7.85 3.93 -21.36
N ARG A 52 -7.39 2.72 -21.68
CA ARG A 52 -6.83 2.40 -23.00
C ARG A 52 -7.85 2.56 -24.13
N ALA A 53 -9.14 2.39 -23.86
CA ALA A 53 -10.20 2.57 -24.85
C ALA A 53 -10.42 4.03 -25.29
N ILE A 54 -9.97 5.00 -24.49
CA ILE A 54 -10.15 6.44 -24.75
C ILE A 54 -8.82 7.18 -24.90
N THR A 55 -7.71 6.46 -25.00
CA THR A 55 -6.38 7.04 -25.16
C THR A 55 -5.71 6.40 -26.38
N ASP A 56 -5.17 7.24 -27.25
CA ASP A 56 -4.59 6.83 -28.54
C ASP A 56 -3.07 6.69 -28.48
N SER A 57 -2.43 7.14 -27.39
CA SER A 57 -0.99 7.10 -27.24
C SER A 57 -0.54 6.90 -25.80
N GLN A 58 0.71 6.42 -25.64
CA GLN A 58 1.34 6.32 -24.33
C GLN A 58 1.47 7.67 -23.62
N VAL A 59 1.57 8.77 -24.38
CA VAL A 59 1.61 10.13 -23.83
C VAL A 59 0.29 10.44 -23.11
N GLU A 60 -0.85 10.10 -23.69
CA GLU A 60 -2.17 10.33 -23.08
C GLU A 60 -2.41 9.45 -21.84
N VAL A 61 -1.93 8.20 -21.87
CA VAL A 61 -1.92 7.32 -20.70
C VAL A 61 -1.08 7.93 -19.57
N ASN A 62 0.09 8.47 -19.90
CA ASN A 62 0.97 9.13 -18.91
C ASN A 62 0.36 10.43 -18.37
N ILE A 63 -0.40 11.17 -19.17
CA ILE A 63 -1.15 12.35 -18.72
C ILE A 63 -2.20 11.94 -17.69
N TYR A 64 -3.01 10.91 -17.99
CA TYR A 64 -3.97 10.37 -17.01
C TYR A 64 -3.27 9.97 -15.71
N LYS A 65 -2.18 9.19 -15.82
CA LYS A 65 -1.38 8.75 -14.67
C LYS A 65 -0.91 9.93 -13.84
N THR A 66 -0.39 10.98 -14.46
CA THR A 66 0.08 12.18 -13.76
C THR A 66 -1.03 12.85 -12.95
N PHE A 67 -2.22 13.01 -13.52
CA PHE A 67 -3.36 13.58 -12.80
C PHE A 67 -3.85 12.68 -11.67
N LYS A 68 -3.91 11.36 -11.92
CA LYS A 68 -4.27 10.37 -10.92
C LYS A 68 -3.28 10.40 -9.75
N ASP A 69 -1.99 10.28 -10.02
CA ASP A 69 -0.93 10.26 -9.00
C ASP A 69 -0.95 11.55 -8.17
N ALA A 70 -1.16 12.71 -8.80
CA ALA A 70 -1.29 13.99 -8.09
C ALA A 70 -2.52 14.03 -7.16
N LEU A 71 -3.67 13.54 -7.62
CA LEU A 71 -4.88 13.48 -6.81
C LEU A 71 -4.74 12.48 -5.66
N GLU A 72 -4.25 11.27 -5.91
CA GLU A 72 -4.04 10.24 -4.89
C GLU A 72 -3.02 10.70 -3.86
N TYR A 73 -1.92 11.35 -4.29
CA TYR A 73 -0.94 11.94 -3.39
C TYR A 73 -1.56 13.03 -2.51
N TYR A 74 -2.35 13.94 -3.10
CA TYR A 74 -3.05 14.97 -2.35
C TYR A 74 -3.99 14.35 -1.30
N MET A 75 -4.80 13.36 -1.66
CA MET A 75 -5.70 12.70 -0.71
C MET A 75 -4.94 12.02 0.42
N THR A 76 -3.89 11.28 0.09
CA THR A 76 -3.05 10.57 1.07
C THR A 76 -2.45 11.57 2.05
N LYS A 77 -1.80 12.63 1.56
CA LYS A 77 -1.13 13.61 2.41
C LYS A 77 -2.08 14.52 3.18
N ASN A 78 -3.29 14.76 2.69
CA ASN A 78 -4.29 15.52 3.44
C ASN A 78 -4.77 14.75 4.68
N THR A 79 -4.79 13.41 4.66
CA THR A 79 -5.08 12.63 5.87
C THR A 79 -4.01 12.76 6.94
N GLU A 80 -2.78 13.13 6.56
CA GLU A 80 -1.64 13.36 7.45
C GLU A 80 -1.57 14.81 7.98
N ASN A 81 -2.27 15.77 7.35
CA ASN A 81 -2.20 17.20 7.67
C ASN A 81 -3.57 17.87 7.83
N LEU A 82 -3.94 18.17 9.08
CA LEU A 82 -5.20 18.81 9.47
C LEU A 82 -5.48 20.16 8.79
N LEU A 83 -4.44 20.89 8.34
CA LEU A 83 -4.56 22.20 7.69
C LEU A 83 -4.90 22.11 6.20
N GLY A 84 -4.88 20.90 5.62
CA GLY A 84 -5.17 20.67 4.19
C GLY A 84 -4.08 21.18 3.25
N ILE A 85 -2.84 21.32 3.75
CA ILE A 85 -1.68 21.77 2.99
C ILE A 85 -0.87 20.52 2.59
N VAL A 86 -0.66 20.34 1.29
CA VAL A 86 0.16 19.26 0.73
C VAL A 86 1.24 19.87 -0.16
N GLY A 87 2.48 19.93 0.34
CA GLY A 87 3.54 20.73 -0.29
C GLY A 87 3.16 22.22 -0.29
N ASP A 88 3.16 22.85 -1.45
CA ASP A 88 2.75 24.25 -1.64
C ASP A 88 1.27 24.42 -2.02
N VAL A 89 0.50 23.32 -2.10
CA VAL A 89 -0.89 23.33 -2.57
C VAL A 89 -1.86 23.18 -1.40
N GLN A 90 -2.78 24.13 -1.26
CA GLN A 90 -3.87 24.10 -0.28
C GLN A 90 -5.22 24.14 -1.01
N ILE A 91 -5.88 22.98 -1.16
CA ILE A 91 -7.21 22.90 -1.79
C ILE A 91 -8.30 22.99 -0.71
N GLY A 92 -8.15 22.25 0.40
CA GLY A 92 -9.11 22.24 1.50
C GLY A 92 -8.75 21.23 2.58
N SER A 93 -9.25 21.46 3.79
CA SER A 93 -9.09 20.55 4.94
C SER A 93 -10.17 19.47 4.92
N LEU A 94 -9.82 18.22 5.27
CA LEU A 94 -10.79 17.13 5.45
C LEU A 94 -11.81 17.39 6.57
N MET A 95 -11.53 18.34 7.46
CA MET A 95 -12.46 18.75 8.52
C MET A 95 -13.52 19.75 8.02
N ASP A 96 -13.42 20.21 6.77
CA ASP A 96 -14.34 21.19 6.17
C ASP A 96 -15.47 20.50 5.40
N GLU A 97 -16.73 20.81 5.72
CA GLU A 97 -17.92 20.31 5.02
C GLU A 97 -17.90 20.60 3.52
N LYS A 98 -17.22 21.66 3.12
CA LYS A 98 -17.06 22.07 1.71
C LYS A 98 -15.80 21.50 1.06
N PHE A 99 -15.16 20.50 1.66
CA PHE A 99 -13.94 19.89 1.12
C PHE A 99 -14.13 19.43 -0.33
N LEU A 100 -15.18 18.66 -0.62
CA LEU A 100 -15.44 18.18 -1.98
C LEU A 100 -15.83 19.31 -2.94
N ASP A 101 -16.45 20.38 -2.46
CA ASP A 101 -16.75 21.56 -3.31
C ASP A 101 -15.46 22.27 -3.72
N LYS A 102 -14.53 22.47 -2.77
CA LYS A 102 -13.21 23.06 -3.06
C LYS A 102 -12.40 22.18 -4.01
N LEU A 103 -12.46 20.87 -3.82
CA LEU A 103 -11.82 19.90 -4.69
C LEU A 103 -12.41 19.93 -6.10
N TYR A 104 -13.74 19.99 -6.22
CA TYR A 104 -14.43 20.18 -7.49
C TYR A 104 -13.96 21.45 -8.19
N GLU A 105 -13.96 22.60 -7.50
CA GLU A 105 -13.53 23.87 -8.07
C GLU A 105 -12.07 23.86 -8.54
N HIS A 106 -11.19 23.17 -7.83
CA HIS A 106 -9.77 23.06 -8.20
C HIS A 106 -9.54 22.21 -9.46
N TYR A 107 -10.41 21.24 -9.74
CA TYR A 107 -10.24 20.29 -10.84
C TYR A 107 -11.22 20.51 -12.02
N LYS A 108 -12.18 21.44 -11.93
CA LYS A 108 -13.26 21.61 -12.92
C LYS A 108 -12.78 21.89 -14.36
N ASP A 109 -11.63 22.54 -14.52
CA ASP A 109 -11.07 22.92 -15.82
C ASP A 109 -9.86 22.06 -16.22
N LYS A 110 -9.72 20.87 -15.62
CA LYS A 110 -8.63 19.92 -15.90
C LYS A 110 -9.18 18.70 -16.65
N LYS A 111 -8.30 18.01 -17.38
CA LYS A 111 -8.65 16.75 -18.07
C LYS A 111 -9.19 15.68 -17.12
N LEU A 112 -8.66 15.61 -15.89
CA LEU A 112 -9.24 14.85 -14.80
C LEU A 112 -10.01 15.79 -13.88
N PHE A 113 -11.31 15.57 -13.74
CA PHE A 113 -12.22 16.46 -13.03
C PHE A 113 -13.24 15.68 -12.19
N LEU A 114 -13.96 16.38 -11.32
CA LEU A 114 -14.96 15.78 -10.45
C LEU A 114 -16.37 16.18 -10.90
N SER A 115 -17.35 15.29 -10.70
CA SER A 115 -18.74 15.71 -10.69
C SER A 115 -19.02 16.62 -9.50
N ARG A 116 -20.04 17.47 -9.59
CA ARG A 116 -20.49 18.25 -8.43
C ARG A 116 -20.78 17.33 -7.23
N PRO A 117 -20.40 17.73 -6.01
CA PRO A 117 -20.63 16.93 -4.81
C PRO A 117 -22.12 16.66 -4.57
N LYS A 118 -22.43 15.44 -4.14
CA LYS A 118 -23.79 15.02 -3.81
C LYS A 118 -23.85 14.51 -2.38
N PHE A 119 -24.87 14.94 -1.66
CA PHE A 119 -25.14 14.50 -0.29
C PHE A 119 -25.76 13.10 -0.25
N SER A 120 -25.46 12.36 0.81
CA SER A 120 -26.06 11.08 1.17
C SER A 120 -26.08 10.91 2.69
N LEU A 121 -27.04 10.12 3.17
CA LEU A 121 -27.19 9.80 4.60
C LEU A 121 -27.27 8.27 4.73
N THR A 122 -26.28 7.66 5.39
CA THR A 122 -26.12 6.19 5.37
C THR A 122 -25.70 5.63 6.73
N ARG A 123 -26.10 4.39 7.02
CA ARG A 123 -25.53 3.63 8.15
C ARG A 123 -24.24 2.90 7.78
N ASN A 124 -24.00 2.71 6.49
CA ASN A 124 -22.87 1.94 5.98
C ASN A 124 -22.16 2.74 4.88
N LEU A 125 -21.09 3.43 5.25
CA LEU A 125 -20.27 4.22 4.31
C LEU A 125 -19.57 3.33 3.28
N GLU A 126 -19.15 2.13 3.68
CA GLU A 126 -18.49 1.16 2.79
C GLU A 126 -19.45 0.65 1.71
N GLY A 127 -20.66 0.25 2.11
CA GLY A 127 -21.69 -0.20 1.19
C GLY A 127 -22.05 0.90 0.18
N VAL A 128 -22.17 2.16 0.62
CA VAL A 128 -22.41 3.29 -0.28
C VAL A 128 -21.24 3.49 -1.23
N PHE A 129 -20.00 3.50 -0.73
CA PHE A 129 -18.82 3.67 -1.58
C PHE A 129 -18.76 2.58 -2.67
N ARG A 130 -18.94 1.31 -2.29
CA ARG A 130 -18.94 0.18 -3.22
C ARG A 130 -20.06 0.31 -4.26
N SER A 131 -21.29 0.61 -3.83
CA SER A 131 -22.41 0.79 -4.75
C SER A 131 -22.21 1.95 -5.71
N LEU A 132 -21.63 3.07 -5.25
CA LEU A 132 -21.27 4.20 -6.11
C LEU A 132 -20.23 3.78 -7.16
N PHE A 133 -19.17 3.08 -6.73
CA PHE A 133 -18.11 2.66 -7.64
C PHE A 133 -18.63 1.66 -8.67
N GLU A 134 -19.38 0.65 -8.25
CA GLU A 134 -20.03 -0.33 -9.13
C GLU A 134 -20.96 0.36 -10.15
N THR A 135 -21.79 1.30 -9.69
CA THR A 135 -22.78 1.97 -10.54
C THR A 135 -22.12 2.90 -11.58
N TYR A 136 -21.13 3.68 -11.17
CA TYR A 136 -20.59 4.75 -12.02
C TYR A 136 -19.32 4.34 -12.76
N VAL A 137 -18.49 3.47 -12.18
CA VAL A 137 -17.19 3.06 -12.75
C VAL A 137 -17.27 1.65 -13.32
N GLY A 138 -17.88 0.72 -12.59
CA GLY A 138 -18.08 -0.68 -12.96
C GLY A 138 -17.37 -1.64 -12.01
N ILE A 139 -18.07 -2.71 -11.60
CA ILE A 139 -17.56 -3.69 -10.61
C ILE A 139 -16.28 -4.40 -11.04
N SER A 140 -16.07 -4.62 -12.34
CA SER A 140 -14.85 -5.25 -12.87
C SER A 140 -13.59 -4.40 -12.66
N TYR A 141 -13.75 -3.12 -12.32
CA TYR A 141 -12.67 -2.20 -12.02
C TYR A 141 -12.59 -1.86 -10.54
N LEU A 142 -13.52 -2.39 -9.73
CA LEU A 142 -13.42 -2.28 -8.30
C LEU A 142 -12.24 -3.15 -7.90
N GLU A 143 -11.13 -2.52 -7.54
CA GLU A 143 -10.04 -3.20 -6.85
C GLU A 143 -10.64 -3.65 -5.50
N THR A 144 -11.21 -4.87 -5.47
CA THR A 144 -11.57 -5.57 -4.22
C THR A 144 -10.32 -5.99 -3.47
N GLU A 145 -9.19 -6.09 -4.19
CA GLU A 145 -7.89 -5.98 -3.58
C GLU A 145 -7.73 -4.53 -3.15
N HIS A 146 -7.85 -4.25 -1.85
CA HIS A 146 -7.13 -3.13 -1.28
C HIS A 146 -5.76 -3.10 -1.98
N LYS A 147 -5.39 -1.98 -2.62
CA LYS A 147 -3.98 -1.65 -2.73
C LYS A 147 -3.50 -1.47 -1.30
N GLU A 148 -3.29 -2.59 -0.63
CA GLU A 148 -2.58 -2.69 0.60
C GLU A 148 -1.30 -1.91 0.35
N VAL A 149 -1.05 -0.90 1.17
CA VAL A 149 0.33 -0.46 1.36
C VAL A 149 1.05 -1.77 1.66
N SER A 150 1.85 -2.25 0.70
CA SER A 150 2.48 -3.56 0.83
C SER A 150 3.18 -3.58 2.19
N THR A 151 3.12 -4.70 2.90
CA THR A 151 3.81 -4.89 4.19
C THR A 151 5.22 -4.30 4.18
N LYS A 152 5.90 -4.44 3.03
CA LYS A 152 7.17 -3.80 2.69
C LYS A 152 7.14 -2.27 2.70
N ARG A 153 6.21 -1.63 1.98
CA ARG A 153 6.09 -0.16 1.91
C ARG A 153 5.79 0.46 3.28
N LEU A 154 5.00 -0.21 4.11
CA LEU A 154 4.70 0.26 5.47
C LEU A 154 5.97 0.28 6.33
N LEU A 155 6.69 -0.84 6.37
CA LEU A 155 7.90 -0.93 7.17
C LEU A 155 9.03 -0.04 6.64
N LYS A 156 9.13 0.13 5.32
CA LYS A 156 10.03 1.10 4.70
C LYS A 156 9.81 2.51 5.24
N GLY A 157 8.56 2.99 5.24
CA GLY A 157 8.22 4.31 5.77
C GLY A 157 8.61 4.48 7.24
N LEU A 158 8.44 3.44 8.04
CA LEU A 158 8.86 3.46 9.45
C LEU A 158 10.38 3.52 9.61
N PHE A 159 11.13 2.74 8.82
CA PHE A 159 12.59 2.78 8.85
C PHE A 159 13.14 4.13 8.35
N GLU A 160 12.49 4.78 7.38
CA GLU A 160 12.80 6.14 6.95
C GLU A 160 12.55 7.15 8.08
N GLU A 161 11.38 7.09 8.73
CA GLU A 161 11.01 7.97 9.85
C GLU A 161 12.01 7.87 11.02
N LYS A 162 12.41 6.63 11.35
CA LYS A 162 13.39 6.33 12.41
C LYS A 162 14.85 6.56 11.99
N LYS A 163 15.12 6.95 10.74
CA LYS A 163 16.49 7.09 10.19
C LYS A 163 17.32 5.80 10.32
N LEU A 164 16.66 4.67 10.13
CA LEU A 164 17.26 3.33 10.13
C LEU A 164 17.58 2.85 8.71
N LEU A 165 16.75 3.22 7.74
CA LEU A 165 16.94 2.82 6.35
C LEU A 165 18.26 3.38 5.80
N ASP A 166 19.01 2.55 5.08
CA ASP A 166 20.31 2.84 4.47
C ASP A 166 21.43 3.19 5.47
N ARG A 167 21.13 3.36 6.77
CA ARG A 167 22.12 3.46 7.85
C ARG A 167 22.34 2.12 8.56
N LYS A 168 21.27 1.49 9.05
CA LYS A 168 21.29 0.23 9.83
C LYS A 168 20.57 -0.91 9.12
N VAL A 169 19.63 -0.59 8.23
CA VAL A 169 18.79 -1.55 7.50
C VAL A 169 19.02 -1.42 6.01
N MET A 170 19.46 -2.52 5.38
CA MET A 170 19.52 -2.65 3.93
C MET A 170 18.17 -3.07 3.40
N GLN A 171 17.80 -2.54 2.24
CA GLN A 171 16.59 -2.90 1.50
C GLN A 171 16.96 -3.57 0.18
N ASP A 172 16.07 -4.43 -0.32
CA ASP A 172 16.08 -4.89 -1.72
C ASP A 172 17.42 -5.49 -2.18
N PHE A 173 17.98 -6.41 -1.40
CA PHE A 173 19.25 -7.07 -1.73
C PHE A 173 19.08 -8.58 -1.95
N SER A 174 20.02 -9.15 -2.70
CA SER A 174 20.05 -10.59 -2.97
C SER A 174 21.06 -11.28 -2.04
N ILE A 175 20.69 -12.44 -1.53
CA ILE A 175 21.61 -13.35 -0.84
C ILE A 175 21.86 -14.60 -1.67
N THR A 176 23.04 -15.19 -1.48
CA THR A 176 23.40 -16.50 -2.01
C THR A 176 23.37 -17.49 -0.85
N PRO A 177 22.29 -18.25 -0.66
CA PRO A 177 22.12 -19.10 0.53
C PRO A 177 23.07 -20.29 0.55
N ILE A 178 23.64 -20.70 -0.59
CA ILE A 178 24.65 -21.76 -0.67
C ILE A 178 25.99 -21.13 -1.03
N LYS A 179 26.98 -21.29 -0.14
CA LYS A 179 28.34 -20.85 -0.38
C LYS A 179 28.89 -21.47 -1.68
N ASP A 180 29.52 -20.66 -2.52
CA ASP A 180 30.12 -21.06 -3.80
C ASP A 180 29.14 -21.43 -4.92
N LEU A 181 27.84 -21.12 -4.77
CA LEU A 181 26.82 -21.34 -5.81
C LEU A 181 26.09 -20.04 -6.20
N ASP A 182 26.82 -19.13 -6.85
CA ASP A 182 26.35 -17.77 -7.23
C ASP A 182 25.14 -17.74 -8.19
N ILE A 183 24.76 -18.89 -8.74
CA ILE A 183 23.65 -19.05 -9.68
C ILE A 183 22.30 -18.97 -8.94
N ILE A 184 22.26 -19.33 -7.65
CA ILE A 184 21.03 -19.31 -6.85
C ILE A 184 21.02 -18.07 -5.98
N LYS A 185 20.20 -17.09 -6.37
CA LYS A 185 20.01 -15.83 -5.63
C LYS A 185 18.58 -15.74 -5.10
N ILE A 186 18.44 -15.31 -3.85
CA ILE A 186 17.16 -15.04 -3.21
C ILE A 186 17.10 -13.57 -2.85
N ASN A 187 16.03 -12.90 -3.28
CA ASN A 187 15.81 -11.50 -2.94
C ASN A 187 15.17 -11.40 -1.56
N ILE A 188 15.73 -10.53 -0.72
CA ILE A 188 15.26 -10.22 0.62
C ILE A 188 14.73 -8.80 0.64
N ASP A 189 13.60 -8.60 1.32
CA ASP A 189 12.99 -7.27 1.42
C ASP A 189 13.83 -6.32 2.28
N PHE A 190 14.21 -6.75 3.48
CA PHE A 190 15.10 -5.99 4.37
C PHE A 190 16.07 -6.88 5.16
N GLY A 191 17.17 -6.30 5.61
CA GLY A 191 18.12 -6.99 6.47
C GLY A 191 18.97 -6.04 7.29
N TYR A 192 19.42 -6.52 8.45
CA TYR A 192 20.31 -5.80 9.36
C TYR A 192 21.32 -6.79 9.96
N LYS A 193 22.48 -6.28 10.40
CA LYS A 193 23.55 -7.12 10.94
C LYS A 193 23.93 -6.69 12.37
N ASN A 194 23.91 -7.63 13.30
CA ASN A 194 24.34 -7.45 14.69
C ASN A 194 25.33 -8.55 15.08
N GLY A 195 26.45 -8.61 14.35
CA GLY A 195 27.37 -9.75 14.32
C GLY A 195 26.97 -10.79 13.27
N VAL A 196 25.69 -11.14 13.21
CA VAL A 196 25.09 -12.05 12.22
C VAL A 196 24.04 -11.32 11.39
N TRP A 197 23.82 -11.74 10.15
CA TRP A 197 22.74 -11.18 9.33
C TRP A 197 21.39 -11.63 9.86
N ASN A 198 20.41 -10.73 9.85
CA ASN A 198 19.01 -11.02 10.11
C ASN A 198 18.18 -10.45 8.98
N TYR A 199 17.13 -11.17 8.60
CA TYR A 199 16.32 -10.85 7.44
C TYR A 199 14.87 -10.58 7.82
N LEU A 200 14.23 -9.67 7.10
CA LEU A 200 12.80 -9.44 7.17
C LEU A 200 12.22 -9.67 5.78
N GLN A 201 11.22 -10.54 5.70
CA GLN A 201 10.61 -10.96 4.44
C GLN A 201 9.10 -10.83 4.52
N ALA A 202 8.50 -10.08 3.59
CA ALA A 202 7.06 -9.99 3.49
C ALA A 202 6.48 -11.29 2.96
N ILE A 203 5.40 -11.75 3.60
CA ILE A 203 4.59 -12.85 3.08
C ILE A 203 3.62 -12.27 2.03
N PRO A 204 3.60 -12.81 0.80
CA PRO A 204 2.66 -12.38 -0.21
C PRO A 204 1.23 -12.76 0.17
N TYR A 205 0.26 -12.00 -0.32
CA TYR A 205 -1.16 -12.37 -0.21
C TYR A 205 -1.41 -13.72 -0.89
N ILE A 206 -2.07 -14.63 -0.17
CA ILE A 206 -2.33 -16.01 -0.58
C ILE A 206 -3.59 -16.03 -1.46
N GLY A 207 -3.45 -15.56 -2.71
CA GLY A 207 -4.57 -15.39 -3.65
C GLY A 207 -4.82 -16.56 -4.62
N GLY A 208 -4.03 -17.64 -4.57
CA GLY A 208 -4.29 -18.84 -5.37
C GLY A 208 -3.17 -19.90 -5.38
N PRO A 209 -3.45 -21.16 -5.72
CA PRO A 209 -2.57 -22.31 -5.43
C PRO A 209 -1.16 -22.24 -6.05
N SER A 210 -1.03 -21.76 -7.29
CA SER A 210 0.20 -21.88 -8.08
C SER A 210 1.31 -20.89 -7.71
N LYS A 211 0.98 -19.60 -7.49
CA LYS A 211 1.96 -18.58 -7.06
C LYS A 211 2.48 -18.82 -5.63
N ASN A 212 1.65 -19.45 -4.80
CA ASN A 212 1.98 -19.76 -3.42
C ASN A 212 3.03 -20.88 -3.32
N THR A 213 2.99 -21.87 -4.21
CA THR A 213 3.92 -23.01 -4.17
C THR A 213 5.36 -22.59 -4.46
N GLU A 214 5.57 -21.71 -5.45
CA GLU A 214 6.92 -21.25 -5.82
C GLU A 214 7.54 -20.40 -4.70
N TRP A 215 6.78 -19.43 -4.16
CA TRP A 215 7.25 -18.60 -3.06
C TRP A 215 7.56 -19.45 -1.81
N LEU A 216 6.67 -20.39 -1.46
CA LEU A 216 6.87 -21.26 -0.31
C LEU A 216 8.13 -22.13 -0.49
N ALA A 217 8.34 -22.69 -1.68
CA ALA A 217 9.52 -23.50 -1.98
C ALA A 217 10.82 -22.68 -1.87
N LYS A 218 10.85 -21.46 -2.41
CA LYS A 218 12.01 -20.56 -2.31
C LYS A 218 12.29 -20.15 -0.85
N THR A 219 11.24 -19.83 -0.11
CA THR A 219 11.33 -19.41 1.30
C THR A 219 11.82 -20.54 2.18
N LYS A 220 11.28 -21.75 1.99
CA LYS A 220 11.75 -22.96 2.68
C LYS A 220 13.22 -23.25 2.34
N PHE A 221 13.57 -23.24 1.06
CA PHE A 221 14.95 -23.48 0.62
C PHE A 221 15.93 -22.46 1.22
N MET A 222 15.52 -21.19 1.33
CA MET A 222 16.31 -20.18 2.04
C MET A 222 16.57 -20.59 3.49
N PHE A 223 15.52 -20.93 4.25
CA PHE A 223 15.63 -21.27 5.67
C PHE A 223 16.52 -22.48 5.96
N GLU A 224 16.52 -23.45 5.05
CA GLU A 224 17.34 -24.66 5.15
C GLU A 224 18.83 -24.40 4.90
N ASN A 225 19.19 -23.28 4.27
CA ASN A 225 20.56 -23.03 3.80
C ASN A 225 21.23 -21.77 4.40
N ILE A 226 20.46 -20.84 4.98
CA ILE A 226 21.04 -19.68 5.70
C ILE A 226 21.70 -20.09 7.03
N GLU A 227 22.60 -19.26 7.53
CA GLU A 227 23.38 -19.51 8.76
C GLU A 227 22.48 -19.79 9.99
N ASN A 228 22.94 -20.69 10.86
CA ASN A 228 22.17 -21.23 12.00
C ASN A 228 21.91 -20.25 13.15
N ASP A 229 22.40 -19.02 13.05
CA ASP A 229 22.21 -17.94 14.02
C ASP A 229 21.41 -16.77 13.42
N THR A 230 21.19 -16.77 12.10
CA THR A 230 20.37 -15.79 11.38
C THR A 230 18.91 -15.88 11.81
N LYS A 231 18.32 -14.76 12.24
CA LYS A 231 16.86 -14.67 12.43
C LYS A 231 16.18 -14.21 11.15
N VAL A 232 15.02 -14.78 10.87
CA VAL A 232 14.14 -14.33 9.79
C VAL A 232 12.79 -13.93 10.34
N HIS A 233 12.43 -12.67 10.13
CA HIS A 233 11.14 -12.10 10.50
C HIS A 233 10.19 -12.19 9.30
N LEU A 234 9.19 -13.05 9.41
CA LEU A 234 8.08 -13.18 8.48
C LEU A 234 7.09 -12.06 8.73
N MET A 235 7.08 -11.06 7.84
CA MET A 235 6.25 -9.87 7.98
C MET A 235 4.90 -10.07 7.31
N TYR A 236 3.84 -9.72 8.03
CA TYR A 236 2.48 -9.72 7.52
C TYR A 236 1.64 -8.69 8.24
N LYS A 237 0.41 -8.47 7.79
CA LYS A 237 -0.52 -7.57 8.44
C LYS A 237 -1.85 -8.31 8.63
N SER A 238 -2.24 -8.60 9.87
CA SER A 238 -3.44 -9.40 10.14
C SER A 238 -4.72 -8.79 9.59
N SER A 239 -4.83 -7.46 9.59
CA SER A 239 -5.97 -6.72 9.05
C SER A 239 -6.17 -6.90 7.54
N ASN A 240 -5.14 -7.36 6.85
CA ASN A 240 -5.08 -7.49 5.39
C ASN A 240 -5.38 -8.93 4.93
N ILE A 241 -5.61 -9.87 5.85
CA ILE A 241 -5.74 -11.29 5.53
C ILE A 241 -7.22 -11.69 5.60
N GLU A 242 -7.80 -12.02 4.45
CA GLU A 242 -9.20 -12.45 4.36
C GLU A 242 -9.42 -13.88 4.89
N ASN A 243 -8.52 -14.81 4.56
CA ASN A 243 -8.55 -16.19 5.03
C ASN A 243 -7.42 -16.45 6.02
N MET A 244 -7.67 -16.09 7.28
CA MET A 244 -6.69 -16.15 8.36
C MET A 244 -6.26 -17.59 8.70
N GLU A 245 -7.14 -18.57 8.52
CA GLU A 245 -6.85 -19.97 8.87
C GLU A 245 -5.78 -20.57 7.96
N ASP A 246 -5.98 -20.49 6.64
CA ASP A 246 -5.01 -20.99 5.66
C ASP A 246 -3.69 -20.22 5.73
N PHE A 247 -3.77 -18.90 5.90
CA PHE A 247 -2.60 -18.05 6.05
C PHE A 247 -1.77 -18.40 7.28
N MET A 248 -2.43 -18.57 8.43
CA MET A 248 -1.76 -19.01 9.66
C MET A 248 -1.24 -20.43 9.54
N GLY A 249 -1.88 -21.30 8.75
CA GLY A 249 -1.37 -22.63 8.43
C GLY A 249 0.01 -22.58 7.77
N VAL A 250 0.19 -21.73 6.74
CA VAL A 250 1.49 -21.53 6.07
C VAL A 250 2.52 -20.92 7.01
N LEU A 251 2.14 -19.90 7.77
CA LEU A 251 3.01 -19.27 8.77
C LEU A 251 3.46 -20.24 9.85
N ASN A 252 2.55 -21.05 10.36
CA ASN A 252 2.84 -22.08 11.36
C ASN A 252 3.78 -23.13 10.80
N TYR A 253 3.56 -23.58 9.56
CA TYR A 253 4.46 -24.50 8.88
C TYR A 253 5.88 -23.94 8.78
N LEU A 254 6.03 -22.72 8.26
CA LEU A 254 7.34 -22.07 8.12
C LEU A 254 8.03 -21.86 9.47
N SER A 255 7.32 -21.34 10.48
CA SER A 255 7.88 -21.20 11.84
C SER A 255 8.20 -22.55 12.49
N SER A 256 7.55 -23.65 12.11
CA SER A 256 7.85 -24.97 12.66
C SER A 256 9.15 -25.59 12.12
N LEU A 257 9.66 -25.09 10.99
CA LEU A 257 10.96 -25.53 10.45
C LEU A 257 12.11 -25.15 11.40
N ASP A 258 12.01 -23.98 12.04
CA ASP A 258 12.94 -23.53 13.07
C ASP A 258 12.30 -22.45 13.95
N ALA A 259 11.71 -22.88 15.07
CA ALA A 259 10.92 -22.01 15.94
C ALA A 259 11.72 -20.88 16.61
N ASN A 260 13.04 -21.02 16.70
CA ASN A 260 13.91 -20.04 17.35
C ASN A 260 14.41 -18.97 16.36
N ARG A 261 14.52 -19.32 15.07
CA ARG A 261 15.01 -18.40 14.03
C ARG A 261 13.91 -17.76 13.21
N ILE A 262 12.80 -18.46 12.97
CA ILE A 262 11.74 -18.01 12.07
C ILE A 262 10.61 -17.38 12.88
N LEU A 263 10.70 -16.06 13.02
CA LEU A 263 9.83 -15.25 13.87
C LEU A 263 8.70 -14.64 13.06
N LYS A 264 7.52 -14.54 13.67
CA LYS A 264 6.34 -13.92 13.07
C LYS A 264 6.27 -12.46 13.48
N LEU A 265 6.11 -11.57 12.52
CA LEU A 265 5.96 -10.13 12.75
C LEU A 265 4.66 -9.63 12.12
N ASP A 266 3.64 -9.46 12.95
CA ASP A 266 2.41 -8.79 12.56
C ASP A 266 2.61 -7.27 12.64
N LEU A 267 2.46 -6.58 11.51
CA LEU A 267 2.63 -5.13 11.44
C LEU A 267 1.47 -4.37 12.09
N ASP A 268 0.34 -5.03 12.38
CA ASP A 268 -0.72 -4.43 13.20
C ASP A 268 -0.36 -4.43 14.70
N ASP A 269 0.60 -5.25 15.14
CA ASP A 269 1.15 -5.21 16.50
C ASP A 269 2.25 -4.15 16.59
N THR A 270 1.83 -2.87 16.62
CA THR A 270 2.72 -1.70 16.61
C THR A 270 3.80 -1.77 17.69
N ARG A 271 3.50 -2.37 18.85
CA ARG A 271 4.48 -2.53 19.93
C ARG A 271 5.65 -3.40 19.50
N LYS A 272 5.39 -4.59 18.93
CA LYS A 272 6.46 -5.48 18.46
C LYS A 272 7.29 -4.87 17.33
N VAL A 273 6.64 -4.12 16.44
CA VAL A 273 7.33 -3.42 15.35
C VAL A 273 8.28 -2.36 15.91
N LEU A 274 7.83 -1.59 16.90
CA LEU A 274 8.68 -0.59 17.57
C LEU A 274 9.80 -1.24 18.37
N GLU A 275 9.53 -2.33 19.09
CA GLU A 275 10.57 -3.11 19.80
C GLU A 275 11.66 -3.59 18.83
N LEU A 276 11.28 -4.06 17.63
CA LEU A 276 12.23 -4.44 16.60
C LEU A 276 13.07 -3.25 16.12
N CYS A 277 12.46 -2.08 15.90
CA CYS A 277 13.18 -0.88 15.52
C CYS A 277 14.20 -0.46 16.60
N ASP A 278 13.82 -0.53 17.87
CA ASP A 278 14.68 -0.17 18.99
C ASP A 278 15.85 -1.16 19.14
N VAL A 279 15.61 -2.47 18.88
CA VAL A 279 16.67 -3.49 18.82
C VAL A 279 17.64 -3.19 17.67
N ILE A 280 17.14 -2.86 16.48
CA ILE A 280 17.98 -2.54 15.32
C ILE A 280 18.82 -1.28 15.62
N GLU A 281 18.21 -0.23 16.17
CA GLU A 281 18.92 1.00 16.51
C GLU A 281 20.07 0.75 17.49
N ARG A 282 19.82 -0.08 18.52
CA ARG A 282 20.78 -0.33 19.60
C ARG A 282 21.88 -1.32 19.18
N ASP A 283 21.52 -2.38 18.47
CA ASP A 283 22.37 -3.56 18.31
C ASP A 283 22.91 -3.73 16.88
N ALA A 284 22.33 -3.10 15.86
CA ALA A 284 22.81 -3.26 14.48
C ALA A 284 24.03 -2.39 14.17
N HIS A 285 24.93 -2.92 13.35
CA HIS A 285 26.08 -2.20 12.81
C HIS A 285 25.63 -1.19 11.74
N ASP A 286 26.41 -0.14 11.54
CA ASP A 286 26.18 0.77 10.41
C ASP A 286 26.58 0.06 9.09
N ILE A 287 25.77 0.23 8.05
CA ILE A 287 25.96 -0.43 6.75
C ILE A 287 27.28 0.01 6.11
N ASP A 288 27.69 1.26 6.31
CA ASP A 288 28.95 1.79 5.82
C ASP A 288 30.16 1.01 6.36
N GLU A 289 30.06 0.45 7.57
CA GLU A 289 31.11 -0.39 8.17
C GLU A 289 31.14 -1.80 7.55
N LEU A 290 30.04 -2.25 6.95
CA LEU A 290 29.89 -3.57 6.32
C LEU A 290 30.40 -3.60 4.87
N LEU A 291 30.44 -2.46 4.19
CA LEU A 291 30.94 -2.34 2.81
C LEU A 291 32.48 -2.29 2.72
N ILE A 292 33.16 -2.18 3.87
CA ILE A 292 34.63 -2.09 3.97
C ILE A 292 35.27 -3.46 4.33
N SER A 293 34.47 -4.48 4.65
CA SER A 293 34.90 -5.86 4.95
C SER A 293 34.64 -6.82 3.80
#